data_AF-A0A7W9BDY6-F1
#
_entry.id   AF-A0A7W9BDY6-F1
#
_cell.length_a   1.000
_cell.length_b   1.000
_cell.length_c   1.000
_cell.angle_alpha   90.00
_cell.angle_beta   90.00
_cell.angle_gamma   90.00
#
_symmetry.space_group_name_H-M   'P 1'
#
loop_
_entity.id
_entity.type
_entity.pdbx_description
1 polymer ?
#
loop_
_entity_poly.entity_id
_entity_poly.type
_entity_poly.pdbx_seq_one_letter_code
_entity_poly.pdbx_strand_id
1 'polypeptide(L)'
;MVTDARFRTRNTQVLREAQNALNVAFGAILSAYVGNSLAEIDNRPFDHAALARFFIAVALFILGLCVGNSVLLRGEFRLGGGFLVLALVSAMWAHHVGRGLGFEVVVLRLLTGCWVGALIGSNAVLTAINYLHHRNVK
;
A
#
# COMPACT_ATOMS: atom_id res chain seq x y z
N MET A 1 6.09 26.41 -23.80
CA MET A 1 6.96 25.34 -23.30
C MET A 1 6.62 25.07 -21.84
N VAL A 2 5.92 23.98 -21.55
CA VAL A 2 5.80 23.52 -20.17
C VAL A 2 7.14 22.89 -19.84
N THR A 3 7.90 23.46 -18.91
CA THR A 3 9.18 22.90 -18.48
C THR A 3 8.95 21.47 -17.98
N ASP A 4 9.72 20.49 -18.45
CA ASP A 4 9.61 19.06 -18.08
C ASP A 4 9.48 18.86 -16.56
N ALA A 5 10.15 19.71 -15.77
CA ALA A 5 10.06 19.73 -14.32
C ALA A 5 8.62 19.98 -13.79
N ARG A 6 7.85 20.88 -14.39
CA ARG A 6 6.47 21.22 -13.97
C ARG A 6 5.49 20.11 -14.35
N PHE A 7 5.67 19.46 -15.51
CA PHE A 7 4.86 18.32 -15.94
C PHE A 7 5.09 17.09 -15.04
N ARG A 8 6.37 16.77 -14.77
CA ARG A 8 6.75 15.69 -13.86
C ARG A 8 6.23 15.93 -12.44
N THR A 9 6.34 17.15 -11.92
CA THR A 9 5.83 17.50 -10.59
C THR A 9 4.30 17.31 -10.51
N ARG A 10 3.54 17.76 -11.51
CA ARG A 10 2.08 17.60 -11.54
C ARG A 10 1.66 16.14 -11.57
N ASN A 11 2.29 15.31 -12.40
CA ASN A 11 1.97 13.87 -12.45
C ASN A 11 2.32 13.15 -11.14
N THR A 12 3.43 13.53 -10.49
CA THR A 12 3.76 12.96 -9.17
C THR A 12 2.76 13.37 -8.08
N GLN A 13 2.17 14.57 -8.16
CA GLN A 13 1.11 15.00 -7.23
C GLN A 13 -0.17 14.21 -7.42
N VAL A 14 -0.65 14.07 -8.67
CA VAL A 14 -1.86 13.29 -8.99
C VAL A 14 -1.75 11.84 -8.50
N LEU A 15 -0.55 11.25 -8.56
CA LEU A 15 -0.35 9.88 -8.10
C LEU A 15 -0.26 9.76 -6.60
N ARG A 16 0.28 10.77 -5.91
CA ARG A 16 0.20 10.82 -4.44
C ARG A 16 -1.24 10.96 -3.98
N GLU A 17 -2.06 11.75 -4.68
CA GLU A 17 -3.49 11.87 -4.41
C GLU A 17 -4.22 10.55 -4.65
N ALA A 18 -3.95 9.87 -5.77
CA ALA A 18 -4.51 8.55 -6.06
C ALA A 18 -4.10 7.50 -5.01
N GLN A 19 -2.84 7.52 -4.56
CA GLN A 19 -2.35 6.65 -3.48
C GLN A 19 -3.03 6.95 -2.15
N ASN A 20 -3.22 8.22 -1.81
CA ASN A 20 -3.95 8.60 -0.61
C ASN A 20 -5.42 8.14 -0.66
N ALA A 21 -6.09 8.33 -1.80
CA ALA A 21 -7.46 7.87 -1.99
C ALA A 21 -7.56 6.34 -1.87
N LEU A 22 -6.61 5.61 -2.46
CA LEU A 22 -6.50 4.17 -2.34
C LEU A 22 -6.31 3.74 -0.87
N ASN A 23 -5.41 4.41 -0.13
CA ASN A 23 -5.17 4.13 1.29
C ASN A 23 -6.42 4.33 2.14
N VAL A 24 -7.18 5.39 1.90
CA VAL A 24 -8.43 5.69 2.61
C VAL A 24 -9.49 4.61 2.32
N ALA A 25 -9.71 4.29 1.04
CA ALA A 25 -10.65 3.25 0.65
C ALA A 25 -10.29 1.88 1.26
N PHE A 26 -9.00 1.56 1.29
CA PHE A 26 -8.48 0.36 1.94
C PHE A 26 -8.69 0.34 3.45
N GLY A 27 -8.40 1.47 4.12
CA GLY A 27 -8.64 1.61 5.56
C GLY A 27 -10.11 1.35 5.90
N ALA A 28 -11.03 1.87 5.08
CA ALA A 28 -12.46 1.63 5.23
C ALA A 28 -12.83 0.15 5.02
N ILE A 29 -12.35 -0.49 3.95
CA ILE A 29 -12.62 -1.92 3.68
C ILE A 29 -12.06 -2.81 4.80
N LEU A 30 -10.82 -2.57 5.23
CA LEU A 30 -10.19 -3.33 6.31
C LEU A 30 -10.94 -3.14 7.63
N SER A 31 -11.38 -1.92 7.93
CA SER A 31 -12.13 -1.64 9.16
C SER A 31 -13.50 -2.31 9.16
N ALA A 32 -14.20 -2.28 8.02
CA ALA A 32 -15.47 -2.98 7.85
C ALA A 32 -15.29 -4.51 7.98
N TYR A 33 -14.25 -5.05 7.36
CA TYR A 33 -13.93 -6.47 7.43
C TYR A 33 -13.55 -6.93 8.83
N VAL A 34 -12.69 -6.18 9.53
CA VAL A 34 -12.34 -6.46 10.92
C VAL A 34 -13.59 -6.35 11.80
N GLY A 35 -14.42 -5.31 11.62
CA GLY A 35 -15.68 -5.17 12.35
C GLY A 35 -16.62 -6.36 12.16
N ASN A 36 -16.79 -6.83 10.92
CA ASN A 36 -17.61 -8.00 10.62
C ASN A 36 -17.03 -9.29 11.24
N SER A 37 -15.71 -9.46 11.13
CA SER A 37 -15.02 -10.61 11.72
C SER A 37 -15.11 -10.60 13.26
N LEU A 38 -15.03 -9.42 13.88
CA LEU A 38 -15.19 -9.26 15.34
C LEU A 38 -16.61 -9.60 15.80
N ALA A 39 -17.63 -9.19 15.04
CA ALA A 39 -19.02 -9.50 15.35
C ALA A 39 -19.33 -11.01 15.29
N GLU A 40 -18.55 -11.79 14.53
CA GLU A 40 -18.71 -13.23 14.40
C GLU A 40 -17.97 -14.03 15.51
N ILE A 41 -17.00 -13.42 16.19
CA ILE A 41 -16.12 -14.06 17.19
C ILE A 41 -16.70 -14.04 18.62
N ASP A 42 -17.95 -13.58 18.79
CA ASP A 42 -18.61 -13.23 20.08
C ASP A 42 -18.63 -14.34 21.17
N ASN A 43 -18.17 -15.56 20.87
CA ASN A 43 -18.13 -16.71 21.79
C ASN A 43 -16.72 -17.10 22.32
N ARG A 44 -15.66 -16.30 22.12
CA ARG A 44 -14.29 -16.63 22.62
C ARG A 44 -13.60 -15.45 23.33
N PRO A 45 -12.69 -15.71 24.29
CA PRO A 45 -11.89 -14.66 24.92
C PRO A 45 -11.05 -13.94 23.85
N PHE A 46 -11.35 -12.66 23.65
CA PHE A 46 -10.77 -11.86 22.58
C PHE A 46 -9.42 -11.26 22.98
N ASP A 47 -8.35 -11.60 22.24
CA ASP A 47 -7.00 -11.09 22.49
C ASP A 47 -6.82 -9.69 21.86
N HIS A 48 -7.05 -8.68 22.68
CA HIS A 48 -6.90 -7.26 22.31
C HIS A 48 -5.45 -6.91 21.92
N ALA A 49 -4.46 -7.60 22.51
CA ALA A 49 -3.05 -7.35 22.19
C ALA A 49 -2.69 -7.91 20.81
N ALA A 50 -3.23 -9.08 20.44
CA ALA A 50 -3.10 -9.62 19.09
C ALA A 50 -3.76 -8.69 18.05
N LEU A 51 -4.95 -8.15 18.33
CA LEU A 51 -5.60 -7.18 17.45
C LEU A 51 -4.76 -5.92 17.26
N ALA A 52 -4.19 -5.36 18.33
CA ALA A 52 -3.32 -4.19 18.25
C ALA A 52 -2.06 -4.47 17.41
N ARG A 53 -1.42 -5.62 17.61
CA ARG A 53 -0.25 -6.05 16.80
C ARG A 53 -0.62 -6.18 15.33
N PHE A 54 -1.80 -6.71 15.01
CA PHE A 54 -2.30 -6.79 13.65
C PHE A 54 -2.39 -5.41 12.99
N PHE A 55 -3.04 -4.46 13.65
CA PHE A 55 -3.17 -3.09 13.12
C PHE A 55 -1.82 -2.39 12.96
N ILE A 56 -0.90 -2.56 13.91
CA ILE A 56 0.47 -2.02 13.81
C ILE A 56 1.20 -2.62 12.61
N ALA A 57 1.11 -3.93 12.41
CA ALA A 57 1.75 -4.60 11.26
C ALA A 57 1.16 -4.12 9.92
N VAL A 58 -0.17 -3.92 9.85
CA VAL A 58 -0.82 -3.33 8.67
C VAL A 58 -0.35 -1.88 8.45
N ALA A 59 -0.27 -1.06 9.50
CA ALA A 59 0.20 0.32 9.39
C ALA A 59 1.65 0.40 8.87
N LEU A 60 2.54 -0.46 9.38
CA LEU A 60 3.92 -0.55 8.92
C LEU A 60 4.03 -1.04 7.47
N PHE A 61 3.18 -1.98 7.06
CA PHE A 61 3.08 -2.43 5.67
C PHE A 61 2.70 -1.27 4.73
N ILE A 62 1.64 -0.54 5.08
CA ILE A 62 1.15 0.62 4.33
C ILE A 62 2.25 1.69 4.21
N LEU A 63 2.87 2.04 5.34
CA LEU A 63 3.93 3.04 5.39
C LEU A 63 5.12 2.61 4.54
N GLY A 64 5.59 1.37 4.68
CA GLY A 64 6.72 0.84 3.92
C GLY A 64 6.45 0.87 2.41
N LEU A 65 5.26 0.50 1.96
CA LEU A 65 4.90 0.56 0.54
C LEU A 65 4.79 2.01 0.04
N CYS A 66 4.12 2.92 0.76
CA CYS A 66 3.98 4.32 0.33
C CYS A 66 5.32 5.08 0.30
N VAL A 67 6.13 4.93 1.35
CA VAL A 67 7.44 5.57 1.44
C VAL A 67 8.38 4.93 0.42
N GLY A 68 8.40 3.59 0.34
CA GLY A 68 9.19 2.87 -0.65
C GLY A 68 8.88 3.30 -2.08
N ASN A 69 7.60 3.44 -2.42
CA ASN A 69 7.18 3.96 -3.71
C ASN A 69 7.66 5.40 -3.96
N SER A 70 7.47 6.28 -2.98
CA SER A 70 7.88 7.69 -3.10
C SER A 70 9.38 7.85 -3.30
N VAL A 71 10.18 7.00 -2.66
CA VAL A 71 11.64 6.98 -2.75
C VAL A 71 12.10 6.37 -4.09
N LEU A 72 11.44 5.31 -4.57
CA LEU A 72 11.68 4.74 -5.90
C LEU A 72 11.41 5.77 -7.01
N LEU A 73 10.33 6.54 -6.89
CA LEU A 73 10.00 7.62 -7.83
C LEU A 73 11.02 8.78 -7.83
N ARG A 74 11.81 8.92 -6.76
CA ARG A 74 12.92 9.88 -6.69
C ARG A 74 14.23 9.32 -7.26
N GLY A 75 14.28 8.04 -7.61
CA GLY A 75 15.47 7.37 -8.16
C GLY A 75 16.37 6.70 -7.10
N GLU A 76 15.96 6.70 -5.83
CA GLU A 76 16.72 6.11 -4.73
C GLU A 76 16.41 4.62 -4.53
N PHE A 77 16.85 3.78 -5.47
CA PHE A 77 16.47 2.36 -5.50
C PHE A 77 16.87 1.55 -4.26
N ARG A 78 18.03 1.83 -3.66
CA ARG A 78 18.50 1.12 -2.45
C ARG A 78 17.59 1.38 -1.26
N LEU A 79 17.24 2.64 -1.04
CA LEU A 79 16.45 3.10 0.10
C LEU A 79 14.98 2.68 -0.11
N GLY A 80 14.48 2.77 -1.36
CA GLY A 80 13.20 2.22 -1.77
C GLY A 80 13.09 0.71 -1.56
N GLY A 81 14.13 -0.04 -1.93
CA GLY A 81 14.21 -1.49 -1.69
C GLY A 81 14.14 -1.86 -0.21
N GLY A 82 14.82 -1.10 0.66
CA GLY A 82 14.74 -1.28 2.11
C GLY A 82 13.31 -1.15 2.65
N PHE A 83 12.58 -0.11 2.21
CA PHE A 83 11.17 0.09 2.59
C PHE A 83 10.24 -0.98 2.02
N LEU A 84 10.51 -1.51 0.82
CA LEU A 84 9.76 -2.65 0.27
C LEU A 84 9.99 -3.93 1.09
N VAL A 85 11.22 -4.19 1.53
CA VAL A 85 11.52 -5.33 2.42
C VAL A 85 10.82 -5.17 3.76
N LEU A 86 10.84 -3.97 4.35
CA LEU A 86 10.11 -3.66 5.58
C LEU A 86 8.61 -3.92 5.41
N ALA A 87 8.04 -3.48 4.28
CA ALA A 87 6.64 -3.74 3.98
C ALA A 87 6.34 -5.23 3.86
N LEU A 88 7.19 -5.98 3.16
CA LEU A 88 7.04 -7.44 3.00
C LEU A 88 7.06 -8.15 4.37
N VAL A 89 8.02 -7.81 5.23
CA VAL A 89 8.10 -8.36 6.60
C VAL A 89 6.86 -8.01 7.41
N SER A 90 6.39 -6.77 7.32
CA SER A 90 5.19 -6.31 8.03
C SER A 90 3.93 -7.02 7.53
N ALA A 91 3.80 -7.27 6.21
CA ALA A 91 2.71 -8.03 5.63
C ALA A 91 2.69 -9.49 6.09
N MET A 92 3.87 -10.15 6.12
CA MET A 92 4.00 -11.51 6.64
C MET A 92 3.61 -11.57 8.11
N TRP A 93 4.01 -10.58 8.90
CA TRP A 93 3.66 -10.50 10.31
C TRP A 93 2.17 -10.27 10.53
N ALA A 94 1.55 -9.34 9.79
CA ALA A 94 0.11 -9.11 9.80
C ALA A 94 -0.68 -10.38 9.44
N HIS A 95 -0.20 -11.13 8.44
CA HIS A 95 -0.78 -12.42 8.06
C HIS A 95 -0.69 -13.48 9.16
N HIS A 96 0.45 -13.55 9.86
CA HIS A 96 0.63 -14.49 10.95
C HIS A 96 -0.30 -14.17 12.13
N VAL A 97 -0.37 -12.90 12.52
CA VAL A 97 -1.24 -12.44 13.61
C VAL A 97 -2.72 -12.57 13.25
N GLY A 98 -3.10 -12.19 12.02
CA GLY A 98 -4.47 -12.30 11.52
C GLY A 98 -4.99 -13.74 11.50
N ARG A 99 -4.12 -14.72 11.19
CA ARG A 99 -4.45 -16.16 11.32
C ARG A 99 -4.77 -16.54 12.76
N GLY A 100 -4.00 -16.04 13.72
CA GLY A 100 -4.25 -16.28 15.14
C GLY A 100 -5.58 -15.70 15.62
N LEU A 101 -6.03 -14.60 15.00
CA LEU A 101 -7.32 -13.96 15.26
C LEU A 101 -8.51 -14.62 14.53
N GLY A 102 -8.27 -15.63 13.68
CA GLY A 102 -9.33 -16.28 12.91
C GLY A 102 -9.78 -15.50 11.67
N PHE A 103 -9.07 -14.44 11.26
CA PHE A 103 -9.38 -13.71 10.03
C PHE A 103 -9.13 -14.58 8.79
N GLU A 104 -10.04 -14.52 7.83
CA GLU A 104 -9.83 -15.08 6.49
C GLU A 104 -8.62 -14.48 5.79
N VAL A 105 -7.60 -15.31 5.68
CA VAL A 105 -6.31 -15.00 5.05
C VAL A 105 -6.48 -14.62 3.57
N VAL A 106 -7.56 -15.08 2.93
CA VAL A 106 -7.87 -14.82 1.51
C VAL A 106 -8.12 -13.33 1.29
N VAL A 107 -8.90 -12.68 2.16
CA VAL A 107 -9.20 -11.25 2.05
C VAL A 107 -7.94 -10.42 2.22
N LEU A 108 -7.08 -10.75 3.19
CA LEU A 108 -5.78 -10.10 3.35
C LEU A 108 -4.88 -10.24 2.11
N ARG A 109 -4.84 -11.42 1.47
CA ARG A 109 -4.06 -11.63 0.25
C ARG A 109 -4.56 -10.79 -0.92
N LEU A 110 -5.88 -10.74 -1.11
CA LEU A 110 -6.51 -9.91 -2.14
C LEU A 110 -6.21 -8.43 -1.91
N LEU A 111 -6.31 -7.98 -0.67
CA LEU A 111 -6.00 -6.61 -0.27
C LEU A 111 -4.52 -6.27 -0.56
N THR A 112 -3.58 -7.12 -0.14
CA THR A 112 -2.15 -6.95 -0.43
C THR A 112 -1.86 -6.94 -1.94
N GLY A 113 -2.47 -7.87 -2.70
CA GLY A 113 -2.29 -7.95 -4.15
C GLY A 113 -2.78 -6.69 -4.88
N CYS A 114 -3.94 -6.16 -4.48
CA CYS A 114 -4.47 -4.92 -5.02
C CYS A 114 -3.58 -3.71 -4.68
N TRP A 115 -2.99 -3.66 -3.48
CA TRP A 115 -2.00 -2.64 -3.11
C TRP A 115 -0.76 -2.66 -4.00
N VAL A 116 -0.15 -3.84 -4.12
CA VAL A 116 1.05 -4.02 -4.95
C VAL A 116 0.73 -3.72 -6.41
N GLY A 117 -0.41 -4.20 -6.92
CA GLY A 117 -0.87 -3.94 -8.28
C GLY A 117 -1.10 -2.46 -8.57
N ALA A 118 -1.78 -1.74 -7.69
CA ALA A 118 -2.02 -0.30 -7.84
C ALA A 118 -0.70 0.49 -7.84
N LEU A 119 0.25 0.08 -7.01
CA LEU A 119 1.54 0.76 -6.85
C LEU A 119 2.48 0.50 -8.04
N ILE A 120 2.57 -0.75 -8.51
CA ILE A 120 3.28 -1.10 -9.75
C ILE A 120 2.62 -0.42 -10.96
N GLY A 121 1.28 -0.46 -11.05
CA GLY A 121 0.51 0.17 -12.12
C GLY A 121 0.75 1.69 -12.17
N SER A 122 0.77 2.34 -11.02
CA SER A 122 1.09 3.78 -10.90
C SER A 122 2.49 4.10 -11.45
N ASN A 123 3.48 3.28 -11.15
CA ASN A 123 4.84 3.45 -11.67
C ASN A 123 4.93 3.19 -13.18
N ALA A 124 4.27 2.14 -13.67
CA ALA A 124 4.23 1.82 -15.10
C ALA A 124 3.56 2.94 -15.92
N VAL A 125 2.44 3.47 -15.42
CA VAL A 125 1.73 4.60 -16.05
C VAL A 125 2.61 5.85 -16.09
N LEU A 126 3.36 6.16 -15.01
CA LEU A 126 4.33 7.25 -15.02
C LEU A 126 5.41 7.08 -16.08
N THR A 127 6.00 5.89 -16.14
CA THR A 127 7.03 5.58 -17.12
C THR A 127 6.49 5.73 -18.54
N ALA A 128 5.27 5.26 -18.79
CA ALA A 128 4.61 5.39 -20.09
C ALA A 128 4.32 6.85 -20.46
N ILE A 129 3.76 7.64 -19.53
CA ILE A 129 3.48 9.06 -19.76
C ILE A 129 4.77 9.83 -20.04
N ASN A 130 5.84 9.57 -19.27
CA ASN A 130 7.11 10.24 -19.44
C ASN A 130 7.78 9.86 -20.78
N TYR A 131 7.67 8.59 -21.18
CA TYR A 131 8.15 8.11 -22.47
C TYR A 131 7.41 8.75 -23.65
N LEU A 132 6.07 8.80 -23.59
CA LEU A 132 5.24 9.44 -24.62
C LEU A 132 5.52 10.95 -24.73
N HIS A 133 5.74 11.62 -23.60
CA HIS A 133 6.07 13.05 -23.59
C HIS A 133 7.41 13.32 -24.29
N HIS A 134 8.47 12.58 -23.93
CA HIS A 134 9.77 12.72 -24.60
C HIS A 134 9.76 12.33 -26.07
N ARG A 135 8.88 11.40 -26.48
CA ARG A 135 8.70 11.04 -27.89
C ARG A 135 8.03 12.17 -28.69
N ASN A 136 7.05 12.85 -28.12
CA ASN A 136 6.29 13.92 -28.79
C ASN A 136 6.99 15.29 -28.77
N VAL A 137 8.06 15.44 -27.98
CA VAL A 137 8.87 16.67 -27.91
C VAL A 137 10.06 16.65 -28.90
N LYS A 138 10.30 15.53 -29.58
CA LYS A 138 11.14 15.46 -30.79
C LYS A 138 10.33 15.80 -32.03
#